data_AF-A0A060XU37-F1
#
_entry.id   AF-A0A060XU37-F1
#
_cell.length_a   1.000
_cell.length_b   1.000
_cell.length_c   1.000
_cell.angle_alpha   90.00
_cell.angle_beta   90.00
_cell.angle_gamma   90.00
#
_symmetry.space_group_name_H-M   'P 1'
#
loop_
_entity.id
_entity.type
_entity.pdbx_description
1 polymer ?
#
loop_
_entity_poly.entity_id
_entity_poly.type
_entity_poly.pdbx_seq_one_letter_code
_entity_poly.pdbx_strand_id
1 'polypeptide(L)'
;MSSCFLDEETFCQCCQLLLQHSHSLCDGWSWEQVKGSEGYLRKTALGTGRTRCILDQQGNSSDQHQERTFSLSFHNDEDDEDDGAVCCIQEESSSSSVVQYEYHILYSCSYQTPVLYFRASTLGM
;
A
#
# COMPACT_ATOMS: atom_id res chain seq x y z
N MET A 1 -27.80 11.56 13.72
CA MET A 1 -26.71 10.89 13.00
C MET A 1 -25.43 11.28 13.71
N SER A 2 -24.80 10.34 14.41
CA SER A 2 -23.55 10.60 15.13
C SER A 2 -22.44 10.72 14.09
N SER A 3 -21.90 11.93 13.95
CA SER A 3 -20.68 12.15 13.20
C SER A 3 -19.53 11.50 13.96
N CYS A 4 -19.08 10.33 13.49
CA CYS A 4 -17.93 9.63 14.05
C CYS A 4 -16.66 10.39 13.67
N PHE A 5 -16.33 11.44 14.42
CA PHE A 5 -15.06 12.14 14.30
C PHE A 5 -13.98 11.32 15.01
N LEU A 6 -12.85 11.12 14.33
CA LEU A 6 -11.67 10.52 14.96
C LEU A 6 -10.90 11.67 15.60
N ASP A 7 -10.78 11.69 16.92
CA ASP A 7 -9.91 12.65 17.58
C ASP A 7 -8.44 12.22 17.48
N GLU A 8 -7.55 13.15 17.85
CA GLU A 8 -6.10 12.97 17.74
C GLU A 8 -5.58 11.84 18.64
N GLU A 9 -6.16 11.70 19.85
CA GLU A 9 -5.77 10.65 20.78
C GLU A 9 -6.14 9.26 20.22
N THR A 10 -7.35 9.12 19.70
CA THR A 10 -7.84 7.90 19.06
C THR A 10 -7.02 7.57 17.81
N PHE A 11 -6.65 8.58 17.01
CA PHE A 11 -5.73 8.39 15.89
C PHE A 11 -4.39 7.82 16.35
N CYS A 12 -3.77 8.40 17.38
CA CYS A 12 -2.50 7.92 17.92
C CYS A 12 -2.59 6.47 18.43
N GLN A 13 -3.69 6.12 19.12
CA GLN A 13 -3.95 4.74 19.55
C GLN A 13 -4.09 3.79 18.35
N CYS A 14 -4.82 4.19 17.31
CA CYS A 14 -4.93 3.41 16.07
C CYS A 14 -3.56 3.22 15.39
N CYS A 15 -2.71 4.24 15.37
CA CYS A 15 -1.35 4.13 14.82
C CYS A 15 -0.49 3.13 15.59
N GLN A 16 -0.59 3.09 16.92
CA GLN A 16 0.11 2.09 17.73
C GLN A 16 -0.34 0.66 17.41
N LEU A 17 -1.65 0.44 17.25
CA LEU A 17 -2.20 -0.85 16.85
C LEU A 17 -1.72 -1.27 15.44
N LEU A 18 -1.70 -0.32 14.51
CA LEU A 18 -1.18 -0.54 13.16
C LEU A 18 0.30 -0.96 13.20
N LEU A 19 1.13 -0.27 13.99
CA LEU A 19 2.55 -0.60 14.14
C LEU A 19 2.76 -1.99 14.76
N GLN A 20 1.97 -2.34 15.77
CA GLN A 20 2.02 -3.66 16.37
C GLN A 20 1.76 -4.76 15.33
N HIS A 21 0.76 -4.57 14.46
CA HIS A 21 0.49 -5.52 13.39
C HIS A 21 1.54 -5.48 12.27
N SER A 22 2.00 -4.29 11.89
CA SER A 22 3.08 -4.10 10.90
C SER A 22 4.35 -4.85 11.28
N HIS A 23 4.74 -4.83 12.56
CA HIS A 23 5.89 -5.58 13.05
C HIS A 23 5.75 -7.09 12.81
N SER A 24 4.53 -7.65 12.92
CA SER A 24 4.30 -9.07 12.62
C SER A 24 4.37 -9.39 11.13
N LEU A 25 4.07 -8.40 10.29
CA LEU A 25 4.11 -8.52 8.83
C LEU A 25 5.47 -8.15 8.22
N CYS A 26 6.38 -7.57 9.01
CA CYS A 26 7.66 -7.03 8.55
C CYS A 26 7.51 -6.08 7.34
N ASP A 27 6.43 -5.29 7.28
CA ASP A 27 6.07 -4.51 6.10
C ASP A 27 6.55 -3.04 6.16
N GLY A 28 7.35 -2.70 7.18
CA GLY A 28 8.17 -1.49 7.21
C GLY A 28 7.47 -0.20 7.62
N TRP A 29 6.32 -0.25 8.30
CA TRP A 29 5.79 0.95 8.94
C TRP A 29 6.61 1.33 10.19
N SER A 30 6.83 2.62 10.37
CA SER A 30 7.47 3.19 11.56
C SER A 30 6.77 4.47 12.00
N TRP A 31 6.87 4.81 13.29
CA TRP A 31 6.47 6.12 13.80
C TRP A 31 7.61 7.13 13.66
N GLU A 32 7.33 8.31 13.12
CA GLU A 32 8.27 9.42 13.00
C GLU A 32 7.82 10.58 13.88
N GLN A 33 8.63 10.92 14.89
CA GLN A 33 8.37 12.08 15.75
C GLN A 33 8.93 13.35 15.10
N VAL A 34 8.08 14.35 14.89
CA VAL A 34 8.51 15.67 14.41
C VAL A 34 8.41 16.69 15.55
N LYS A 35 9.47 17.50 15.72
CA LYS A 35 9.51 18.53 16.76
C LYS A 35 8.35 19.52 16.58
N GLY A 36 7.50 19.64 17.60
CA GLY A 36 6.34 20.54 17.58
C GLY A 36 5.08 19.93 16.96
N SER A 37 5.04 18.61 16.73
CA SER A 37 3.83 17.88 16.33
C SER A 37 3.80 16.50 16.97
N GLU A 38 2.63 15.86 16.98
CA GLU A 38 2.45 14.51 17.53
C GLU A 38 3.23 13.43 16.77
N GLY A 39 3.47 13.61 15.47
CA GLY A 39 4.21 12.67 14.63
C GLY A 39 3.36 12.11 13.49
N TYR A 40 3.91 11.13 12.76
CA TYR A 40 3.21 10.46 11.66
C TYR A 40 3.74 9.04 11.45
N LEU A 41 2.95 8.19 10.79
CA LEU A 41 3.42 6.89 10.32
C LEU A 41 4.11 7.03 8.98
N ARG A 42 5.24 6.35 8.81
CA ARG A 42 6.02 6.33 7.58
C ARG A 42 6.21 4.90 7.10
N LYS A 43 6.17 4.69 5.77
CA LYS A 43 6.57 3.43 5.13
C LYS A 43 7.31 3.70 3.84
N THR A 44 8.31 2.89 3.53
CA THR A 44 9.01 2.91 2.25
C THR A 44 8.85 1.55 1.57
N ALA A 45 8.44 1.56 0.31
CA ALA A 45 8.26 0.34 -0.49
C ALA A 45 8.91 0.51 -1.87
N LEU A 46 9.52 -0.56 -2.36
CA LEU A 46 10.03 -0.62 -3.72
C LEU A 46 9.02 -1.36 -4.59
N GLY A 47 8.60 -0.74 -5.68
CA GLY A 47 7.75 -1.35 -6.69
C GLY A 47 8.50 -1.45 -8.01
N THR A 48 8.38 -2.59 -8.68
CA THR A 48 8.74 -2.70 -10.09
C THR A 48 7.67 -1.98 -10.91
N GLY A 49 8.05 -1.22 -11.96
CA GLY A 49 7.16 -0.36 -12.76
C GLY A 49 5.99 -1.02 -13.52
N ARG A 50 5.62 -2.26 -13.20
CA ARG A 50 4.41 -2.96 -13.67
C ARG A 50 3.42 -3.24 -12.54
N THR A 51 3.14 -2.24 -11.70
CA THR A 51 2.06 -2.34 -10.70
C THR A 51 0.70 -2.16 -11.41
N ARG A 52 0.22 -3.19 -12.10
CA ARG A 52 -1.19 -3.23 -12.56
C ARG A 52 -2.05 -3.57 -11.33
N CYS A 53 -2.61 -2.54 -10.70
CA CYS A 53 -3.68 -2.72 -9.73
C CYS A 53 -4.94 -3.17 -10.49
N ILE A 54 -5.14 -4.47 -10.61
CA ILE A 54 -6.47 -4.98 -10.94
C ILE A 54 -7.25 -5.01 -9.63
N LEU A 55 -7.97 -3.92 -9.37
CA LEU A 55 -9.05 -3.91 -8.40
C LEU A 55 -10.28 -4.46 -9.13
N ASP A 56 -10.43 -5.79 -9.14
CA ASP A 56 -11.67 -6.42 -9.57
C ASP A 56 -12.75 -6.09 -8.54
N GLN A 57 -13.47 -4.99 -8.76
CA GLN A 57 -14.78 -4.80 -8.16
C GLN A 57 -15.77 -5.72 -8.87
N GLN A 58 -15.72 -7.02 -8.56
CA GLN A 58 -16.86 -7.91 -8.78
C GLN A 58 -17.57 -8.06 -7.43
N GLY A 59 -18.61 -7.26 -7.24
CA GLY A 59 -19.48 -7.40 -6.09
C GLY A 59 -20.18 -8.76 -6.10
N ASN A 60 -20.10 -9.50 -5.01
CA ASN A 60 -21.27 -10.12 -4.39
C ASN A 60 -20.98 -10.51 -2.94
N SER A 61 -21.97 -10.29 -2.09
CA SER A 61 -21.99 -10.55 -0.65
C SER A 61 -21.68 -12.01 -0.28
N SER A 62 -20.87 -12.21 0.77
CA SER A 62 -21.25 -12.88 2.04
C SER A 62 -19.99 -13.28 2.81
N ASP A 63 -20.07 -13.19 4.13
CA ASP A 63 -19.02 -13.45 5.12
C ASP A 63 -18.14 -14.68 4.85
N GLN A 64 -16.82 -14.47 4.90
CA GLN A 64 -15.90 -15.30 5.67
C GLN A 64 -14.50 -14.68 5.77
N HIS A 65 -13.96 -14.80 6.98
CA HIS A 65 -12.66 -14.39 7.47
C HIS A 65 -11.52 -14.91 6.56
N GLN A 66 -10.76 -14.03 5.91
CA GLN A 66 -9.49 -14.41 5.30
C GLN A 66 -8.52 -13.24 5.34
N GLU A 67 -7.44 -13.44 6.09
CA GLU A 67 -6.30 -12.54 6.21
C GLU A 67 -5.78 -12.21 4.82
N ARG A 68 -5.95 -10.95 4.38
CA ARG A 68 -5.41 -10.48 3.10
C ARG A 68 -3.93 -10.16 3.28
N THR A 69 -3.11 -11.19 3.24
CA THR A 69 -1.68 -11.06 3.00
C THR A 69 -1.51 -10.69 1.53
N PHE A 70 -1.23 -9.42 1.24
CA PHE A 70 -0.92 -8.95 -0.11
C PHE A 70 0.51 -9.36 -0.48
N SER A 71 0.70 -10.66 -0.71
CA SER A 71 1.94 -11.21 -1.27
C SER A 71 1.85 -11.18 -2.78
N LEU A 72 2.40 -10.13 -3.41
CA LEU A 72 2.55 -10.08 -4.86
C LEU A 72 3.73 -10.95 -5.29
N SER A 73 3.48 -12.25 -5.44
CA SER A 73 4.41 -13.20 -6.07
C SER A 73 3.79 -13.74 -7.36
N PHE A 74 4.31 -13.30 -8.51
CA PHE A 74 3.94 -13.86 -9.81
C PHE A 74 4.71 -15.16 -10.04
N HIS A 75 4.07 -16.30 -9.79
CA HIS A 75 4.45 -17.57 -10.41
C HIS A 75 3.62 -17.71 -11.68
N ASN A 76 4.28 -17.74 -12.85
CA ASN A 76 3.65 -18.24 -14.06
C ASN A 76 3.84 -19.74 -14.03
N ASP A 77 2.73 -20.48 -14.05
CA ASP A 77 2.79 -21.85 -14.53
C ASP A 77 1.49 -22.20 -15.26
N GLU A 78 1.69 -23.00 -16.31
CA GLU A 78 0.74 -23.87 -17.01
C GLU A 78 -0.17 -23.25 -18.10
N ASP A 79 0.36 -23.34 -19.33
CA ASP A 79 -0.21 -24.01 -20.51
C ASP A 79 -1.75 -24.07 -20.62
N ASP A 80 -2.31 -23.27 -21.53
CA ASP A 80 -3.51 -23.66 -22.29
C ASP A 80 -3.51 -22.95 -23.65
N GLU A 81 -3.56 -23.74 -24.72
CA GLU A 81 -3.67 -23.31 -26.11
C GLU A 81 -5.12 -22.89 -26.40
N ASP A 82 -5.42 -21.61 -26.68
CA ASP A 82 -6.33 -21.21 -27.77
C ASP A 82 -6.36 -19.68 -28.01
N ASP A 83 -6.64 -19.34 -29.26
CA ASP A 83 -6.48 -18.10 -30.01
C ASP A 83 -7.10 -16.81 -29.39
N GLY A 84 -6.29 -15.75 -29.30
CA GLY A 84 -6.73 -14.46 -28.75
C GLY A 84 -5.66 -13.38 -28.62
N ALA A 85 -4.96 -13.07 -29.72
CA ALA A 85 -4.12 -11.87 -29.90
C ALA A 85 -3.03 -11.63 -28.83
N VAL A 86 -1.88 -12.26 -29.10
CA VAL A 86 -0.56 -11.92 -28.58
C VAL A 86 -0.30 -10.42 -28.70
N CYS A 87 -0.18 -9.75 -27.55
CA CYS A 87 0.83 -8.70 -27.39
C CYS A 87 1.69 -9.06 -26.18
N CYS A 88 2.40 -10.17 -26.33
CA CYS A 88 3.37 -10.70 -25.38
C CYS A 88 4.70 -10.97 -26.10
N ILE A 89 5.31 -9.99 -26.77
CA ILE A 89 6.73 -10.02 -27.21
C ILE A 89 7.19 -8.53 -27.22
N GLN A 90 7.88 -8.02 -26.20
CA GLN A 90 9.32 -8.17 -25.87
C GLN A 90 10.17 -7.13 -26.62
N GLU A 91 10.76 -6.21 -25.85
CA GLU A 91 11.93 -5.44 -26.27
C GLU A 91 12.97 -5.58 -25.15
N GLU A 92 13.97 -6.38 -25.46
CA GLU A 92 15.14 -6.65 -24.66
C GLU A 92 16.00 -5.39 -24.58
N SER A 93 15.72 -4.51 -23.63
CA SER A 93 16.64 -3.44 -23.14
C SER A 93 16.09 -2.73 -21.91
N SER A 94 15.27 -3.41 -21.11
CA SER A 94 14.54 -2.71 -20.07
C SER A 94 15.36 -2.70 -18.78
N SER A 95 16.14 -1.64 -18.57
CA SER A 95 16.49 -1.21 -17.22
C SER A 95 15.18 -1.13 -16.43
N SER A 96 14.86 -2.18 -15.68
CA SER A 96 13.64 -2.24 -14.88
C SER A 96 13.74 -1.11 -13.86
N SER A 97 13.15 0.04 -14.19
CA SER A 97 13.16 1.20 -13.31
C SER A 97 12.40 0.82 -12.06
N VAL A 98 13.12 0.68 -10.96
CA VAL A 98 12.51 0.49 -9.64
C VAL A 98 11.96 1.83 -9.21
N VAL A 99 10.68 1.86 -8.83
CA VAL A 99 10.06 3.04 -8.24
C VAL A 99 10.04 2.86 -6.72
N GLN A 100 10.63 3.82 -6.01
CA GLN A 100 10.52 3.92 -4.57
C GLN A 100 9.31 4.77 -4.22
N TYR A 101 8.42 4.20 -3.40
CA TYR A 101 7.32 4.92 -2.77
C TYR A 101 7.67 5.19 -1.32
N GLU A 102 7.39 6.41 -0.87
CA GLU A 102 7.41 6.78 0.54
C GLU A 102 6.04 7.32 0.94
N TYR A 103 5.43 6.69 1.93
CA TYR A 103 4.09 6.95 2.43
C TYR A 103 4.16 7.63 3.79
N HIS A 104 3.24 8.57 4.03
CA HIS A 104 3.07 9.29 5.30
C HIS A 104 1.60 9.30 5.70
N ILE A 105 1.25 8.74 6.86
CA ILE A 105 -0.10 8.84 7.43
C ILE A 105 -0.05 9.75 8.65
N LEU A 106 -0.87 10.80 8.64
CA LEU A 106 -0.89 11.83 9.66
C LEU A 106 -2.32 12.28 9.95
N TYR A 107 -2.52 12.85 11.13
CA TYR A 107 -3.82 13.35 11.54
C TYR A 107 -4.03 14.79 11.04
N SER A 108 -5.17 15.04 10.41
CA SER A 108 -5.57 16.39 10.06
C SER A 108 -6.57 16.92 11.09
N CYS A 109 -6.12 17.80 11.98
CA CYS A 109 -6.97 18.39 13.00
C CYS A 109 -8.12 19.24 12.42
N SER A 110 -7.91 19.88 11.25
CA SER A 110 -8.94 20.68 10.58
C SER A 110 -10.10 19.84 10.04
N TYR A 111 -9.84 18.60 9.66
CA TYR A 111 -10.82 17.68 9.07
C TYR A 111 -11.16 16.50 9.97
N GLN A 112 -10.49 16.37 11.12
CA GLN A 112 -10.65 15.30 12.11
C GLN A 112 -10.61 13.91 11.48
N THR A 113 -9.62 13.69 10.61
CA THR A 113 -9.46 12.47 9.82
C THR A 113 -7.98 12.12 9.60
N PRO A 114 -7.63 10.83 9.47
CA PRO A 114 -6.35 10.42 8.92
C PRO A 114 -6.19 10.91 7.47
N VAL A 115 -4.97 11.27 7.09
CA VAL A 115 -4.59 11.67 5.73
C VAL A 115 -3.34 10.90 5.31
N LEU A 116 -3.37 10.34 4.10
CA LEU A 116 -2.24 9.65 3.48
C LEU A 116 -1.62 10.54 2.39
N TYR A 117 -0.34 10.86 2.56
CA TYR A 117 0.50 11.41 1.49
C TYR A 117 1.46 10.34 0.99
N PHE A 118 1.82 10.41 -0.28
CA PHE A 118 2.92 9.60 -0.80
C PHE A 118 3.74 10.37 -1.82
N ARG A 119 5.03 10.02 -1.91
CA ARG A 119 5.90 10.41 -3.02
C ARG A 119 6.43 9.17 -3.72
N ALA A 120 6.59 9.28 -5.03
CA ALA A 120 7.19 8.24 -5.87
C ALA A 120 8.44 8.82 -6.54
N SER A 121 9.53 8.05 -6.53
CA SER A 121 10.77 8.42 -7.22
C SER A 121 11.37 7.21 -7.91
N THR A 122 11.78 7.35 -9.16
CA THR A 122 12.57 6.32 -9.85
C THR A 122 13.96 6.26 -9.26
N LEU A 123 14.43 5.05 -8.94
CA LEU A 123 15.82 4.82 -8.56
C LEU A 123 16.66 4.87 -9.84
N GLY A 124 17.36 5.99 -10.05
CA GLY A 124 18.24 6.16 -11.22
C GLY A 124 19.33 5.11 -11.23
N MET A 125 19.53 4.46 -12.39
CA MET A 125 20.70 3.62 -12.66
C MET A 125 21.90 4.48 -13.05
#